data_AF-N8X0F1-F1
#
_entry.id   AF-N8X0F1-F1
#
_cell.length_a   1.000
_cell.length_b   1.000
_cell.length_c   1.000
_cell.angle_alpha   90.00
_cell.angle_beta   90.00
_cell.angle_gamma   90.00
#
_symmetry.space_group_name_H-M   'P 1'
#
loop_
_entity.id
_entity.type
_entity.pdbx_description
1 polymer ?
#
loop_
_entity_poly.entity_id
_entity_poly.type
_entity_poly.pdbx_seq_one_letter_code
_entity_poly.pdbx_strand_id
1 'polypeptide(L)'
;MTTTLKKVVAASMVGSVAEWYEFFLYGTASALVFGELFFQQTGNAIDGILAAFALYAVGFLARPLGGLVFGHYGDKIGRKKIIAN
;
A
#
# COMPACT_ATOMS: atom_id res chain seq x y z
N MET A 1 -33.46 -0.11 -1.44
CA MET A 1 -32.07 -0.44 -1.84
C MET A 1 -31.25 0.83 -2.12
N THR A 2 -31.42 1.88 -1.30
CA THR A 2 -30.79 3.21 -1.45
C THR A 2 -29.81 3.48 -0.31
N THR A 3 -29.03 2.46 0.09
CA THR A 3 -27.85 2.71 0.94
C THR A 3 -26.95 3.64 0.13
N THR A 4 -26.88 4.87 0.60
CA THR A 4 -26.76 6.09 -0.21
C THR A 4 -25.45 6.11 -0.98
N LEU A 5 -25.49 6.31 -2.30
CA LEU A 5 -24.31 6.48 -3.18
C LEU A 5 -23.23 7.40 -2.55
N LYS A 6 -23.66 8.45 -1.84
CA LYS A 6 -22.81 9.35 -1.05
C LYS A 6 -21.91 8.64 -0.03
N LYS A 7 -22.43 7.63 0.69
CA LYS A 7 -21.66 6.82 1.64
C LYS A 7 -20.60 5.97 0.94
N VAL A 8 -20.95 5.37 -0.20
CA VAL A 8 -20.01 4.56 -0.99
C VAL A 8 -18.88 5.43 -1.52
N VAL A 9 -19.20 6.59 -2.10
CA VAL A 9 -18.19 7.54 -2.59
C VAL A 9 -17.29 8.02 -1.45
N ALA A 10 -17.87 8.41 -0.31
CA ALA A 10 -17.10 8.84 0.84
C ALA A 10 -16.17 7.74 1.37
N ALA A 11 -16.65 6.50 1.48
CA ALA A 11 -15.83 5.36 1.91
C ALA A 11 -14.67 5.11 0.93
N SER A 12 -14.92 5.15 -0.38
CA SER A 12 -13.87 5.01 -1.39
C SER A 12 -12.85 6.14 -1.31
N MET A 13 -13.28 7.38 -1.10
CA MET A 13 -12.37 8.52 -0.97
C MET A 13 -11.49 8.41 0.28
N VAL A 14 -12.06 8.06 1.43
CA VAL A 14 -11.31 7.87 2.67
C VAL A 14 -10.29 6.74 2.50
N GLY A 15 -10.69 5.62 1.88
CA GLY A 15 -9.78 4.53 1.53
C GLY A 15 -8.61 5.01 0.65
N SER A 16 -8.90 5.72 -0.44
CA SER A 16 -7.86 6.27 -1.31
C SER A 16 -6.91 7.22 -0.56
N VAL A 17 -7.43 8.11 0.28
CA VAL A 17 -6.61 9.05 1.05
C VAL A 17 -5.73 8.31 2.06
N ALA A 18 -6.28 7.31 2.76
CA ALA A 18 -5.52 6.51 3.72
C ALA A 18 -4.38 5.76 3.03
N GLU A 19 -4.66 5.15 1.88
CA GLU A 19 -3.62 4.51 1.07
C GLU A 19 -2.52 5.53 0.71
N TRP A 20 -2.87 6.67 0.11
CA TRP A 20 -1.88 7.69 -0.26
C TRP A 20 -1.07 8.19 0.94
N TYR A 21 -1.72 8.38 2.09
CA TYR A 21 -1.06 8.78 3.32
C TYR A 21 0.00 7.77 3.75
N GLU A 22 -0.33 6.49 3.80
CA GLU A 22 0.61 5.43 4.18
C GLU A 22 1.81 5.38 3.22
N PHE A 23 1.57 5.48 1.91
CA PHE A 23 2.66 5.49 0.93
C PHE A 23 3.57 6.70 1.07
N PHE A 24 3.02 7.90 1.22
CA PHE A 24 3.83 9.10 1.44
C PHE A 24 4.63 9.02 2.73
N LEU A 25 4.02 8.53 3.82
CA LEU A 25 4.67 8.37 5.10
C LEU A 25 5.83 7.38 5.02
N TYR A 26 5.59 6.19 4.44
CA TYR A 26 6.63 5.17 4.25
C TYR A 26 7.73 5.62 3.29
N GLY A 27 7.41 6.31 2.20
CA GLY A 27 8.40 6.84 1.27
C GLY A 27 9.30 7.89 1.92
N THR A 28 8.70 8.81 2.69
CA THR A 28 9.45 9.84 3.43
C THR A 28 10.32 9.21 4.51
N ALA A 29 9.79 8.25 5.26
CA ALA A 29 10.56 7.52 6.26
C ALA A 29 11.69 6.68 5.65
N SER A 30 11.50 6.12 4.45
CA SER A 30 12.54 5.40 3.71
C SER A 30 13.70 6.31 3.33
N ALA A 31 13.39 7.55 2.94
CA ALA A 31 14.41 8.55 2.60
C ALA A 31 15.18 9.08 3.81
N LEU A 32 14.51 9.23 4.96
CA LEU A 32 15.05 10.01 6.08
C LEU A 32 15.49 9.19 7.29
N VAL A 33 14.90 8.02 7.53
CA VAL A 33 15.04 7.34 8.83
C VAL A 33 15.30 5.84 8.71
N PHE A 34 14.69 5.13 7.77
CA PHE A 34 14.80 3.67 7.72
C PHE A 34 16.19 3.16 7.35
N GLY A 35 16.93 3.88 6.51
CA GLY A 35 18.32 3.55 6.24
C GLY A 35 19.15 3.50 7.52
N GLU A 36 18.98 4.51 8.38
CA GLU A 36 19.67 4.60 9.67
C GLU A 36 19.09 3.69 10.75
N LEU A 37 17.81 3.30 10.71
CA LEU A 37 17.23 2.43 11.74
C LEU A 37 17.46 0.94 11.46
N PHE A 38 17.35 0.53 10.19
CA PHE A 38 17.30 -0.87 9.81
C PHE A 38 18.50 -1.33 8.97
N PHE A 39 19.23 -0.41 8.34
CA PHE A 39 20.31 -0.71 7.40
C PHE A 39 21.63 0.00 7.77
N GLN A 40 21.94 0.09 9.07
CA GLN A 40 23.17 0.70 9.60
C GLN A 40 24.44 -0.06 9.16
N GLN A 41 24.31 -1.37 8.93
CA GLN A 41 25.43 -2.28 8.71
C GLN A 41 25.97 -2.27 7.28
N THR A 42 25.35 -1.49 6.38
CA THR A 42 25.64 -1.50 4.94
C THR A 42 26.97 -0.83 4.58
N GLY A 43 27.69 -0.26 5.55
CA GLY A 43 29.02 0.34 5.37
C GLY A 43 29.00 1.75 4.74
N ASN A 44 27.94 2.12 4.02
CA ASN A 44 27.70 3.45 3.46
C ASN A 44 26.22 3.88 3.69
N ALA A 45 26.01 5.15 4.05
CA ALA A 45 24.69 5.72 4.30
C ALA A 45 23.75 5.66 3.08
N ILE A 46 24.30 5.84 1.86
CA ILE A 46 23.51 5.78 0.63
C ILE A 46 22.97 4.37 0.40
N ASP A 47 23.76 3.33 0.68
CA ASP A 47 23.34 1.95 0.48
C ASP A 47 22.20 1.56 1.44
N GLY A 48 22.23 2.08 2.68
CA GLY A 48 21.12 1.91 3.63
C GLY A 48 19.82 2.58 3.16
N ILE A 49 19.92 3.77 2.58
CA ILE A 49 18.76 4.48 1.98
C ILE A 49 18.23 3.70 0.76
N LEU A 50 19.12 3.20 -0.11
CA LEU A 50 18.72 2.39 -1.27
C LEU A 50 18.04 1.08 -0.83
N ALA A 51 18.55 0.41 0.20
CA ALA A 51 17.92 -0.78 0.76
C ALA A 51 16.52 -0.47 1.35
N ALA A 52 16.36 0.66 2.05
CA ALA A 52 15.07 1.11 2.53
C ALA A 52 14.07 1.40 1.39
N PHE A 53 14.52 2.06 0.31
CA PHE A 53 13.70 2.28 -0.88
C PHE A 53 13.37 0.98 -1.62
N ALA A 54 14.27 0.00 -1.64
CA ALA A 54 14.00 -1.32 -2.20
C ALA A 54 12.87 -2.03 -1.44
N LEU A 55 12.88 -1.96 -0.10
CA LEU A 55 11.79 -2.49 0.72
C LEU A 55 10.45 -1.75 0.44
N TYR A 56 10.49 -0.43 0.33
CA TYR A 56 9.33 0.38 -0.05
C TYR A 56 8.79 -0.01 -1.45
N ALA A 57 9.68 -0.26 -2.42
CA ALA A 57 9.31 -0.70 -3.76
C ALA A 57 8.63 -2.08 -3.76
N VAL A 58 9.05 -3.01 -2.89
CA VAL A 58 8.37 -4.30 -2.71
C VAL A 58 6.92 -4.11 -2.26
N GLY A 59 6.67 -3.19 -1.32
CA GLY A 59 5.31 -2.83 -0.90
C GLY A 59 4.47 -2.25 -2.04
N PHE A 60 5.08 -1.50 -2.96
CA PHE A 60 4.44 -1.01 -4.17
C PHE A 60 4.05 -2.14 -5.13
N LEU A 61 4.94 -3.13 -5.32
CA LEU A 61 4.68 -4.32 -6.16
C LEU A 61 3.60 -5.23 -5.57
N ALA A 62 3.39 -5.20 -4.25
CA ALA A 62 2.30 -5.95 -3.62
C ALA A 62 0.91 -5.50 -4.13
N ARG A 63 0.75 -4.25 -4.60
CA ARG A 63 -0.52 -3.72 -5.10
C ARG A 63 -1.01 -4.38 -6.41
N PRO A 64 -0.22 -4.43 -7.51
CA PRO A 64 -0.64 -5.15 -8.70
C PRO A 64 -0.83 -6.65 -8.43
N LEU A 65 -0.02 -7.24 -7.55
CA LEU A 65 -0.20 -8.64 -7.13
C LEU A 65 -1.53 -8.84 -6.40
N GLY A 66 -1.86 -7.97 -5.44
CA GLY A 66 -3.16 -7.98 -4.77
C GLY A 66 -4.31 -7.79 -5.76
N GLY A 67 -4.19 -6.84 -6.69
CA GLY A 67 -5.19 -6.61 -7.74
C GLY A 67 -5.41 -7.82 -8.64
N LEU A 68 -4.35 -8.53 -9.03
CA LEU A 68 -4.45 -9.77 -9.80
C LEU A 68 -5.13 -10.89 -9.01
N VAL A 69 -4.72 -11.10 -7.75
CA VAL A 69 -5.28 -12.13 -6.89
C VAL A 69 -6.74 -11.84 -6.55
N PHE A 70 -7.02 -10.70 -5.92
CA PHE A 70 -8.37 -10.32 -5.50
C PHE A 70 -9.29 -10.00 -6.69
N GLY A 71 -8.75 -9.54 -7.82
CA GLY A 71 -9.48 -9.41 -9.08
C GLY A 71 -9.92 -10.76 -9.64
N HIS A 72 -8.99 -11.72 -9.74
CA HIS A 72 -9.30 -13.07 -10.22
C HIS A 72 -10.38 -13.76 -9.37
N TYR A 73 -10.25 -13.69 -8.04
CA TYR A 73 -11.27 -14.24 -7.15
C TYR A 73 -12.56 -13.43 -7.21
N GLY A 74 -12.49 -12.10 -7.39
CA GLY A 74 -13.65 -11.22 -7.47
C GLY A 74 -14.53 -11.48 -8.68
N ASP A 75 -13.91 -11.86 -9.80
CA ASP A 75 -14.59 -12.23 -11.02
C ASP A 75 -15.20 -13.65 -10.95
N LYS A 76 -14.62 -14.56 -10.16
CA LYS A 76 -15.13 -15.94 -9.98
C LYS A 76 -16.19 -16.10 -8.89
N ILE A 77 -16.05 -15.40 -7.76
CA ILE A 77 -16.83 -15.64 -6.52
C ILE A 77 -17.82 -14.48 -6.24
N GLY A 78 -17.67 -13.36 -6.96
CA GLY A 78 -18.49 -12.16 -6.85
C GLY A 78 -17.91 -11.14 -5.88
N ARG A 79 -17.75 -9.89 -6.36
CA ARG A 79 -17.08 -8.78 -5.64
C ARG A 79 -17.59 -8.53 -4.21
N LYS A 80 -18.88 -8.77 -3.93
CA LYS A 80 -19.43 -8.57 -2.58
C LYS A 80 -18.82 -9.52 -1.54
N LYS A 81 -18.59 -10.80 -1.86
CA LYS A 81 -18.09 -11.80 -0.91
C LYS A 81 -16.62 -11.63 -0.52
N ILE A 82 -15.86 -10.82 -1.27
CA ILE A 82 -14.43 -10.58 -1.02
C ILE A 82 -14.19 -9.39 -0.09
N ILE A 83 -15.15 -8.45 -0.05
CA ILE A 83 -14.97 -7.14 0.60
C ILE A 83 -15.71 -7.08 1.94
N ALA A 84 -16.83 -7.79 2.09
CA ALA A 84 -17.55 -7.93 3.36
C ALA A 84 -18.48 -9.16 3.31
N ASN A 85 -18.47 -9.98 4.36
CA ASN A 85 -19.51 -10.98 4.62
C ASN A 85 -20.65 -10.33 5.39
#